data_AF-A0A3B0CMB8-F1
#
_entry.id   AF-A0A3B0CMB8-F1
#
_cell.length_a   1.000
_cell.length_b   1.000
_cell.length_c   1.000
_cell.angle_alpha   90.00
_cell.angle_beta   90.00
_cell.angle_gamma   90.00
#
_symmetry.space_group_name_H-M   'P 1'
#
loop_
_entity.id
_entity.type
_entity.pdbx_description
1 polymer ?
#
loop_
_entity_poly.entity_id
_entity_poly.type
_entity_poly.pdbx_seq_one_letter_code
_entity_poly.pdbx_strand_id
1 'polypeptide(L)' 'MSNSVNLDDTWAERILSSVAGLEYGSVQIIVHDGKIVQIERTERKRFDTPLRNQNEQPQQRRKTI' A
#
# COMPACT_ATOMS: atom_id res chain seq x y z
N MET A 1 1.20 -31.01 -27.57
CA MET A 1 1.02 -29.56 -27.72
C MET A 1 1.46 -28.91 -26.41
N SER A 2 2.60 -28.22 -26.47
CA SER A 2 3.32 -27.62 -25.35
C SER A 2 2.61 -26.35 -24.89
N ASN A 3 1.84 -26.44 -23.81
CA ASN A 3 1.24 -25.27 -23.16
C ASN A 3 1.98 -24.85 -21.87
N SER A 4 3.21 -25.34 -21.70
CA SER A 4 3.98 -25.16 -20.46
C SER A 4 4.53 -23.75 -20.29
N VAL A 5 4.84 -23.05 -21.39
CA VAL A 5 5.50 -21.73 -21.34
C VAL A 5 4.51 -20.60 -21.04
N ASN A 6 3.22 -20.77 -21.34
CA ASN A 6 2.24 -19.68 -21.21
C ASN A 6 1.82 -19.39 -19.76
N LEU A 7 1.91 -20.39 -18.87
CA LEU A 7 1.51 -20.25 -17.47
C LEU A 7 2.51 -19.42 -16.67
N ASP A 8 3.81 -19.65 -16.87
CA ASP A 8 4.86 -18.96 -16.11
C ASP A 8 4.91 -17.46 -16.45
N ASP A 9 4.86 -17.11 -17.74
CA ASP A 9 4.91 -15.72 -18.19
C ASP A 9 3.65 -14.93 -17.73
N THR A 10 2.47 -15.54 -17.80
CA THR A 10 1.23 -14.92 -17.34
C THR A 10 1.24 -14.64 -15.84
N TRP A 11 1.78 -15.58 -15.04
CA TRP A 11 1.88 -15.38 -13.60
C TRP A 11 2.97 -14.37 -13.22
N ALA A 12 4.08 -14.36 -13.94
CA ALA A 12 5.12 -13.35 -13.77
C ALA A 12 4.57 -11.93 -13.98
N GLU A 13 3.79 -11.72 -15.05
CA GLU A 13 3.14 -10.43 -15.32
C GLU A 13 2.12 -10.05 -14.23
N ARG A 14 1.34 -11.03 -13.74
CA ARG A 14 0.39 -10.82 -12.62
C ARG A 14 1.07 -10.46 -11.31
N ILE A 15 2.20 -11.09 -11.00
CA ILE A 15 2.99 -10.75 -9.80
C ILE A 15 3.59 -9.35 -9.96
N LEU A 16 4.16 -9.05 -11.13
CA LEU A 16 4.76 -7.76 -11.42
C LEU A 16 3.74 -6.63 -11.28
N SER A 17 2.56 -6.79 -11.86
CA SER A 17 1.44 -5.84 -11.74
C SER A 17 0.89 -5.73 -10.31
N SER A 18 0.92 -6.81 -9.53
CA SER A 18 0.51 -6.78 -8.12
C SER A 18 1.46 -5.93 -7.25
N VAL A 19 2.76 -5.95 -7.55
CA VAL A 19 3.77 -5.14 -6.87
C VAL A 19 3.86 -3.72 -7.44
N ALA A 20 3.49 -3.52 -8.71
CA ALA A 20 3.52 -2.22 -9.36
C ALA A 20 2.66 -1.18 -8.61
N GLY A 21 3.27 -0.03 -8.32
CA GLY A 21 2.63 1.08 -7.62
C GLY A 21 2.39 0.84 -6.13
N LEU A 22 2.92 -0.23 -5.54
CA LEU A 22 2.84 -0.46 -4.10
C LEU A 22 3.92 0.36 -3.38
N GLU A 23 3.57 1.52 -2.84
CA GLU A 23 4.52 2.38 -2.12
C GLU A 23 4.86 1.83 -0.73
N TYR A 24 3.83 1.37 0.00
CA TYR A 24 3.96 0.81 1.34
C TYR A 24 2.96 -0.33 1.52
N GLY A 25 3.44 -1.54 1.75
CA GLY A 25 2.58 -2.71 1.84
C GLY A 25 3.31 -4.03 1.69
N SER A 26 2.56 -5.08 1.37
CA SER A 26 3.07 -6.42 1.08
C SER A 26 2.22 -7.13 0.03
N VAL A 27 2.86 -7.95 -0.80
CA VAL A 27 2.19 -8.93 -1.65
C VAL A 27 2.49 -10.32 -1.11
N GLN A 28 1.46 -11.12 -0.87
CA GLN A 28 1.58 -12.50 -0.41
C GLN A 28 1.07 -13.44 -1.50
N ILE A 29 1.92 -14.40 -1.89
CA ILE A 29 1.60 -15.40 -2.91
C ILE A 29 1.50 -16.76 -2.24
N ILE A 30 0.41 -17.48 -2.49
CA ILE A 30 0.19 -18.82 -1.93
C ILE A 30 0.26 -19.84 -3.07
N VAL A 31 1.09 -20.86 -2.86
CA VAL A 31 1.35 -21.93 -3.83
C VAL A 31 0.98 -23.26 -3.21
N HIS A 32 0.15 -24.04 -3.92
CA HIS A 32 -0.15 -25.43 -3.59
C HIS A 32 0.09 -26.29 -4.83
N ASP A 33 0.69 -27.47 -4.64
CA ASP A 33 1.06 -28.40 -5.73
C ASP A 33 1.80 -27.74 -6.91
N GLY A 34 2.72 -26.82 -6.60
CA GLY A 34 3.51 -26.10 -7.60
C GLY A 34 2.72 -25.12 -8.45
N LYS A 35 1.47 -24.82 -8.08
CA LYS A 35 0.60 -23.85 -8.76
C LYS A 35 0.25 -22.70 -7.82
N ILE A 36 0.34 -21.48 -8.34
CA ILE A 36 -0.15 -20.30 -7.62
C ILE A 36 -1.67 -20.44 -7.52
N VAL A 37 -2.17 -20.45 -6.29
CA VAL A 37 -3.61 -20.53 -6.01
C VAL A 37 -4.20 -19.18 -5.61
N GLN A 38 -3.37 -18.30 -5.05
CA GLN A 38 -3.84 -17.03 -4.49
C GLN A 38 -2.71 -15.99 -4.47
N ILE A 39 -3.10 -14.75 -4.71
CA ILE A 39 -2.25 -13.56 -4.58
C ILE A 39 -3.05 -12.53 -3.77
N GLU A 40 -2.50 -12.09 -2.65
CA GLU A 40 -3.06 -11.02 -1.83
C GLU A 40 -2.16 -9.79 -1.86
N ARG A 41 -2.73 -8.63 -2.17
CA ARG A 41 -2.04 -7.33 -2.11
C ARG A 41 -2.61 -6.54 -0.94
N THR A 42 -1.74 -6.19 0.00
CA THR A 42 -2.07 -5.33 1.14
C THR A 42 -1.31 -4.01 1.01
N GLU A 43 -2.03 -2.89 0.97
CA GLU A 43 -1.45 -1.55 0.89
C GLU A 43 -1.78 -0.76 2.16
N ARG A 44 -0.81 0.00 2.67
CA ARG A 44 -0.94 0.83 3.87
C ARG A 44 -0.56 2.26 3.55
N LYS A 45 -1.57 3.12 3.49
CA LYS A 45 -1.37 4.57 3.37
C LYS A 45 -1.37 5.21 4.75
N ARG A 46 -0.28 5.89 5.10
CA ARG A 46 -0.25 6.78 6.27
C ARG A 46 -0.78 8.13 5.83
N PHE A 47 -1.85 8.58 6.47
CA PHE A 47 -2.31 9.96 6.32
C PHE A 47 -1.69 10.73 7.47
N ASP A 48 -0.68 11.54 7.19
CA ASP A 48 -0.14 12.45 8.19
C ASP A 48 -1.26 13.41 8.60
N THR A 49 -1.64 13.37 9.88
CA THR A 49 -2.54 14.38 10.43
C THR A 49 -1.82 15.72 10.29
N PRO A 50 -2.39 16.74 9.61
CA PRO A 50 -1.76 18.04 9.58
C PRO A 50 -1.55 18.46 11.03
N LEU A 51 -0.29 18.75 11.39
CA LEU A 51 0.04 19.34 12.68
C LEU A 51 -0.83 20.58 12.81
N ARG A 52 -1.89 20.49 13.63
CA ARG A 52 -2.72 21.62 13.98
C ARG A 52 -1.81 22.53 14.81
N ASN A 53 -1.22 23.52 14.15
CA ASN A 53 -0.36 24.51 14.78
C ASN A 53 -1.12 25.12 15.97
N GLN A 54 -0.76 24.75 17.19
CA GLN A 54 -1.41 25.20 18.43
C GLN A 54 -0.99 26.63 18.84
N ASN A 55 -0.58 27.46 17.89
CA ASN A 55 0.02 28.77 18.17
C ASN A 55 -0.94 29.96 18.05
N GLU A 56 -2.25 29.74 18.12
CA GLU A 56 -3.22 30.83 18.28
C GLU A 56 -3.60 30.97 19.75
N GLN A 57 -2.68 31.51 20.57
CA GLN A 57 -3.05 32.06 21.87
C GLN A 57 -3.81 33.37 21.64
N PRO A 58 -5.09 33.50 22.03
CA PRO A 58 -5.74 34.80 22.07
C PRO A 58 -5.04 35.63 23.16
N GLN A 59 -4.22 36.58 22.73
CA GLN A 59 -3.63 37.58 23.62
C GLN A 59 -4.74 38.27 24.38
N GLN A 60 -4.82 37.93 25.66
CA GLN A 60 -5.69 38.53 26.65
C GLN A 60 -5.35 40.02 26.71
N ARG A 61 -6.09 40.84 25.96
CA ARG A 61 -6.05 42.29 26.08
C ARG A 61 -6.56 42.60 27.49
N ARG A 62 -5.63 42.70 28.44
CA ARG A 62 -5.82 43.31 29.75
C ARG A 62 -6.34 44.72 29.48
N LYS A 63 -7.66 44.91 29.56
CA LYS A 63 -8.23 46.22 29.81
C LYS A 63 -8.04 46.47 31.30
N THR A 64 -7.00 47.22 31.61
CA THR A 64 -6.74 47.79 32.92
C THR A 64 -7.21 49.24 32.88
N ILE A 65 -8.12 49.54 33.82
CA ILE A 65 -8.48 50.84 34.44
C ILE A 65 -9.12 51.88 33.52
#